data_AF-A0A379ZEV6-F1
#
_entry.id   AF-A0A379ZEV6-F1
#
_cell.length_a   1.000
_cell.length_b   1.000
_cell.length_c   1.000
_cell.angle_alpha   90.00
_cell.angle_beta   90.00
_cell.angle_gamma   90.00
#
_symmetry.space_group_name_H-M   'P 1'
#
loop_
_entity.id
_entity.type
_entity.pdbx_description
1 polymer ?
#
loop_
_entity_poly.entity_id
_entity_poly.type
_entity_poly.pdbx_seq_one_letter_code
_entity_poly.pdbx_strand_id
1 'polypeptide(L)'
;MNNINPDQHINDINETLLTGVTRSQVYQRGQLATAQQDWLAEEVPVALVYNGISHVVMMCTPKDLEAFALGFSLSEGIIESPRDIYSIEINQTCNGLGGAN
;
A
#
# COMPACT_ATOMS: atom_id res chain seq x y z
N MET A 1 -38.03 -0.96 13.95
CA MET A 1 -36.62 -1.37 13.83
C MET A 1 -36.08 -0.79 12.53
N ASN A 2 -35.13 0.15 12.58
CA ASN A 2 -34.57 0.76 11.38
C ASN A 2 -33.48 -0.16 10.83
N ASN A 3 -33.69 -0.66 9.61
CA ASN A 3 -32.69 -1.44 8.88
C ASN A 3 -31.60 -0.47 8.39
N ILE A 4 -30.57 -0.28 9.19
CA ILE A 4 -29.38 0.48 8.79
C ILE A 4 -28.62 -0.40 7.81
N ASN A 5 -28.71 -0.06 6.52
CA ASN A 5 -27.89 -0.66 5.50
C ASN A 5 -26.41 -0.32 5.82
N PRO A 6 -25.53 -1.30 6.07
CA PRO A 6 -24.13 -1.04 6.43
C PRO A 6 -23.37 -0.25 5.35
N ASP A 7 -23.88 -0.24 4.12
CA ASP A 7 -23.26 0.44 2.99
C ASP A 7 -23.65 1.93 2.89
N GLN A 8 -24.58 2.43 3.72
CA GLN A 8 -25.10 3.80 3.61
C GLN A 8 -24.26 4.88 4.31
N HIS A 9 -23.13 4.54 4.93
CA HIS A 9 -22.31 5.52 5.67
C HIS A 9 -21.07 6.04 4.92
N ILE A 10 -20.85 5.61 3.67
CA ILE A 10 -19.64 5.92 2.88
C ILE A 10 -19.99 6.67 1.57
N ASN A 11 -21.06 7.47 1.56
CA ASN A 11 -21.42 8.23 0.36
C ASN A 11 -20.96 9.70 0.37
N ASP A 12 -20.32 10.17 1.46
CA ASP A 12 -19.93 11.58 1.62
C ASP A 12 -18.41 11.83 1.76
N ILE A 13 -17.59 10.78 1.69
CA ILE A 13 -16.13 10.93 1.64
C ILE A 13 -15.73 10.90 0.18
N ASN A 14 -15.23 12.01 -0.35
CA ASN A 14 -14.68 12.07 -1.71
C ASN A 14 -13.83 10.83 -1.99
N GLU A 15 -14.31 9.92 -2.84
CA GLU A 15 -13.70 8.59 -3.12
C GLU A 15 -12.22 8.67 -3.54
N THR A 16 -11.75 9.87 -3.87
CA THR A 16 -10.40 10.19 -4.31
C THR A 16 -9.33 10.23 -3.20
N LEU A 17 -9.68 10.09 -1.91
CA LEU A 17 -8.72 10.35 -0.80
C LEU A 17 -8.35 9.15 0.10
N LEU A 18 -8.69 7.91 -0.26
CA LEU A 18 -8.29 6.74 0.51
C LEU A 18 -7.03 6.09 -0.10
N THR A 19 -5.85 6.44 0.41
CA THR A 19 -4.59 5.81 0.01
C THR A 19 -4.54 4.35 0.46
N GLY A 20 -4.12 3.45 -0.44
CA GLY A 20 -3.90 2.04 -0.12
C GLY A 20 -5.12 1.13 -0.30
N VAL A 21 -6.16 1.63 -0.97
CA VAL A 21 -7.33 0.83 -1.38
C VAL A 21 -7.71 1.14 -2.82
N THR A 22 -8.27 0.16 -3.51
CA THR A 22 -8.79 0.32 -4.88
C THR A 22 -10.18 -0.29 -5.00
N ARG A 23 -11.02 0.27 -5.89
CA ARG A 23 -12.31 -0.34 -6.23
C ARG A 23 -12.14 -1.36 -7.34
N SER A 24 -12.64 -2.57 -7.11
CA SER A 24 -12.59 -3.65 -8.08
C SER A 24 -13.93 -4.35 -8.20
N GLN A 25 -14.19 -4.90 -9.38
CA GLN A 25 -15.34 -5.77 -9.64
C GLN A 25 -15.03 -7.17 -9.12
N VAL A 26 -15.83 -7.64 -8.17
CA VAL A 26 -15.71 -8.96 -7.56
C VAL A 26 -16.96 -9.80 -7.82
N TYR A 27 -16.81 -11.11 -7.80
CA TYR A 27 -17.93 -12.05 -7.85
C TYR A 27 -18.01 -12.81 -6.53
N GLN A 28 -19.13 -12.68 -5.84
CA GLN A 28 -19.34 -13.37 -4.57
C GLN A 28 -19.88 -14.79 -4.81
N ARG A 29 -19.53 -15.74 -3.95
CA ARG A 29 -19.89 -17.16 -4.08
C ARG A 29 -21.38 -17.40 -4.33
N GLY A 30 -22.26 -16.63 -3.70
CA GLY A 30 -23.72 -16.73 -3.86
C GLY A 30 -24.29 -16.02 -5.09
N GLN A 31 -23.48 -15.24 -5.81
CA GLN A 31 -23.92 -14.35 -6.87
C GLN A 31 -22.88 -14.24 -7.99
N LEU A 32 -22.42 -15.38 -8.50
CA LEU A 32 -21.40 -15.46 -9.56
C LEU A 32 -21.87 -14.90 -10.92
N ALA A 33 -23.17 -14.67 -11.10
CA ALA A 33 -23.74 -14.13 -12.33
C ALA A 33 -23.71 -12.58 -12.40
N THR A 34 -23.37 -11.90 -11.30
CA THR A 34 -23.38 -10.43 -11.24
C THR A 34 -22.14 -9.94 -10.51
N ALA A 35 -21.31 -9.18 -11.21
CA ALA A 35 -20.18 -8.50 -10.58
C ALA A 35 -20.69 -7.40 -9.64
N GLN A 36 -20.03 -7.25 -8.50
CA GLN A 36 -20.29 -6.19 -7.52
C GLN A 36 -19.03 -5.37 -7.31
N GLN A 37 -19.19 -4.08 -7.03
CA GLN A 37 -18.07 -3.23 -6.60
C GLN A 37 -17.70 -3.58 -5.17
N ASP A 38 -16.40 -3.75 -4.92
CA ASP A 38 -15.86 -3.91 -3.58
C ASP A 38 -14.53 -3.17 -3.46
N TRP A 39 -14.15 -2.87 -2.22
CA TRP A 39 -12.87 -2.26 -1.88
C TRP A 39 -11.84 -3.34 -1.60
N LEU A 40 -10.73 -3.28 -2.31
CA LEU A 40 -9.58 -4.16 -2.08
C LEU A 40 -8.41 -3.35 -1.52
N ALA A 41 -7.68 -3.94 -0.58
CA ALA A 41 -6.41 -3.38 -0.13
C ALA A 41 -5.39 -3.40 -1.27
N GLU A 42 -4.65 -2.31 -1.41
CA GLU A 42 -3.55 -2.21 -2.36
C GLU A 42 -2.25 -2.69 -1.70
N GLU A 43 -1.50 -3.53 -2.42
CA GLU A 43 -0.15 -3.92 -2.06
C GLU A 43 0.77 -3.63 -3.25
N VAL A 44 1.80 -2.82 -3.01
CA VAL A 44 2.81 -2.46 -4.01
C VAL A 44 4.19 -2.92 -3.56
N PRO A 45 5.09 -3.27 -4.49
CA PRO A 45 6.47 -3.52 -4.15
C PRO A 45 7.16 -2.22 -3.70
N VAL A 46 7.76 -2.23 -2.52
CA VAL A 46 8.54 -1.14 -1.94
C VAL A 46 9.97 -1.62 -1.74
N ALA A 47 10.92 -1.00 -2.43
CA ALA A 47 12.35 -1.27 -2.27
C ALA A 47 12.95 -0.36 -1.20
N LEU A 48 13.65 -0.93 -0.22
CA LEU A 48 14.46 -0.19 0.74
C LEU A 48 15.91 -0.14 0.24
N VAL A 49 16.35 1.07 -0.09
CA VAL A 49 17.68 1.34 -0.66
C VAL A 49 18.46 2.21 0.32
N TYR A 50 19.54 1.68 0.88
CA TYR A 50 20.42 2.40 1.81
C TYR A 50 21.70 2.78 1.08
N ASN A 51 22.05 4.06 1.06
CA ASN A 51 23.25 4.58 0.40
C ASN A 51 23.42 4.09 -1.05
N GLY A 52 22.30 3.94 -1.78
CA GLY A 52 22.28 3.47 -3.18
C GLY A 52 22.28 1.94 -3.36
N ILE A 53 22.33 1.15 -2.29
CA ILE A 53 22.29 -0.32 -2.36
C ILE A 53 20.90 -0.84 -1.96
N SER A 54 20.24 -1.53 -2.88
CA SER A 54 18.98 -2.22 -2.59
C SER A 54 19.22 -3.34 -1.58
N HIS A 55 18.52 -3.26 -0.45
CA HIS A 55 18.62 -4.27 0.60
C HIS A 55 17.48 -5.28 0.49
N VAL A 56 16.24 -4.80 0.41
CA VAL A 56 15.04 -5.66 0.36
C VAL A 56 13.94 -5.03 -0.48
N VAL A 57 13.03 -5.87 -0.96
CA VAL A 57 11.74 -5.46 -1.55
C VAL A 57 10.64 -6.15 -0.77
N MET A 58 9.65 -5.38 -0.33
CA MET A 58 8.49 -5.88 0.40
C MET A 58 7.19 -5.47 -0.29
N MET A 59 6.15 -6.30 -0.19
CA MET A 59 4.80 -5.91 -0.59
C MET A 59 4.18 -5.12 0.56
N CYS A 60 3.79 -3.88 0.30
CA CYS A 60 3.30 -2.97 1.32
C CYS A 60 2.13 -2.14 0.81
N THR A 61 1.25 -1.72 1.71
CA THR A 61 0.33 -0.63 1.40
C THR A 61 1.14 0.64 1.11
N PRO A 62 0.85 1.40 0.03
CA PRO A 62 1.61 2.60 -0.36
C PRO A 62 1.29 3.82 0.53
N LYS A 63 1.43 3.65 1.84
CA LYS A 63 1.09 4.63 2.87
C LYS A 63 2.14 4.60 3.98
N ASP A 64 2.45 5.77 4.54
CA ASP A 64 3.35 5.95 5.68
C ASP A 64 4.74 5.29 5.49
N LEU A 65 5.26 5.31 4.25
CA LEU A 65 6.47 4.58 3.86
C LEU A 65 7.74 5.05 4.60
N GLU A 66 7.82 6.30 5.03
CA GLU A 66 8.92 6.81 5.87
C GLU A 66 8.94 6.12 7.24
N ALA A 67 7.76 6.01 7.88
CA ALA A 67 7.62 5.35 9.17
C ALA A 67 7.89 3.84 9.04
N PHE A 68 7.46 3.24 7.92
CA PHE A 68 7.78 1.87 7.58
C PHE A 68 9.30 1.64 7.43
N ALA A 69 9.99 2.47 6.65
CA ALA A 69 11.43 2.36 6.45
C ALA A 69 12.21 2.53 7.76
N LEU A 70 11.83 3.50 8.60
CA LEU A 70 12.43 3.69 9.92
C LEU A 70 12.20 2.46 10.83
N GLY A 71 10.96 2.00 10.94
CA GLY A 71 10.60 0.85 11.76
C GLY A 71 11.30 -0.44 11.32
N PHE A 72 11.36 -0.68 10.02
CA PHE A 72 12.11 -1.81 9.45
C PHE A 72 13.60 -1.71 9.78
N SER A 73 14.20 -0.53 9.59
CA SER A 73 15.63 -0.32 9.84
C SER A 73 16.02 -0.62 11.29
N LEU A 74 15.17 -0.23 12.24
CA LEU A 74 15.37 -0.52 13.66
C LEU A 74 15.15 -2.01 13.98
N SER A 75 14.08 -2.60 13.43
CA SER A 75 13.70 -3.98 13.72
C SER A 75 14.74 -5.00 13.22
N GLU A 76 15.33 -4.72 12.05
CA GLU A 76 16.36 -5.57 11.44
C GLU A 76 17.78 -5.21 11.91
N GLY A 77 17.94 -4.22 12.80
CA GLY A 77 19.25 -3.79 13.30
C GLY A 77 20.15 -3.15 12.25
N ILE A 78 19.55 -2.57 11.20
CA ILE A 78 20.27 -1.79 10.17
C ILE A 78 20.77 -0.47 10.77
N ILE A 79 20.03 0.09 11.72
CA ILE A 79 20.40 1.26 12.51
C ILE A 79 20.18 0.99 14.00
N GLU A 80 20.91 1.69 14.87
CA GLU A 80 20.73 1.60 16.33
C GLU A 80 19.82 2.72 16.86
N SER A 81 19.75 3.83 16.13
CA SER A 81 18.99 5.02 16.51
C SER A 81 18.38 5.71 15.28
N PRO A 82 17.20 6.34 15.39
CA PRO A 82 16.63 7.17 14.32
C PRO A 82 17.57 8.28 13.82
N ARG A 83 18.54 8.70 14.64
CA ARG A 83 19.55 9.71 14.28
C ARG A 83 20.58 9.23 13.26
N ASP A 84 20.67 7.92 13.04
CA ASP A 84 21.58 7.32 12.07
C ASP A 84 21.08 7.52 10.63
N ILE A 85 19.81 7.92 10.46
CA ILE A 85 19.22 8.29 9.18
C ILE A 85 19.30 9.81 9.00
N TYR A 86 20.00 10.25 7.96
CA TYR A 86 20.12 11.66 7.60
C TYR A 86 18.92 12.18 6.79
N SER A 87 18.39 11.36 5.89
CA SER A 87 17.21 11.67 5.08
C SER A 87 16.55 10.38 4.59
N ILE A 88 15.25 10.47 4.29
CA ILE A 88 14.48 9.44 3.59
C ILE A 88 13.83 10.13 2.40
N GLU A 89 13.95 9.53 1.22
CA GLU A 89 13.32 10.02 0.00
C GLU A 89 12.43 8.91 -0.57
N ILE A 90 11.16 9.23 -0.79
CA ILE A 90 10.21 8.32 -1.44
C ILE A 90 10.17 8.66 -2.93
N ASN A 91 10.61 7.71 -3.75
CA ASN A 91 10.57 7.83 -5.20
C ASN A 91 9.60 6.78 -5.77
N GLN A 92 8.60 7.25 -6.52
CA GLN A 92 7.73 6.35 -7.29
C GLN A 92 8.49 5.89 -8.53
N THR A 93 9.00 4.67 -8.50
CA THR A 93 9.59 4.04 -9.68
C THR A 93 8.52 3.22 -10.39
N CYS A 94 8.12 3.64 -11.59
CA CYS A 94 7.60 2.68 -12.55
C CYS A 94 8.78 1.80 -12.97
N ASN A 95 8.69 0.47 -12.83
CA ASN A 95 9.32 -0.51 -13.73
C ASN A 95 9.20 -1.94 -13.18
N GLY A 96 8.02 -2.53 -13.37
CA GLY A 96 7.94 -3.93 -13.75
C GLY A 96 8.13 -4.06 -15.26
N LEU A 97 9.32 -3.74 -15.78
CA LEU A 97 9.66 -3.93 -17.20
C LEU A 97 11.11 -4.40 -17.31
N GLY A 98 11.30 -5.72 -17.29
CA GLY A 98 12.46 -6.33 -17.94
C GLY A 98 12.34 -6.11 -19.44
N GLY A 99 12.95 -5.03 -19.95
CA GLY A 99 13.22 -4.86 -21.37
C GLY A 99 14.42 -5.73 -21.75
N ALA A 100 14.18 -6.75 -22.58
CA ALA A 100 15.25 -7.45 -23.27
C ALA A 100 15.94 -6.45 -24.23
N ASN A 101 17.27 -6.40 -24.15
CA ASN A 101 18.12 -6.05 -25.29
C ASN A 101 18.88 -7.30 -25.70
#